data_AF-A0A6G1U2A8-F1
#
_entry.id   AF-A0A6G1U2A8-F1
#
_cell.length_a   1.000
_cell.length_b   1.000
_cell.length_c   1.000
_cell.angle_alpha   90.00
_cell.angle_beta   90.00
_cell.angle_gamma   90.00
#
_symmetry.space_group_name_H-M   'P 1'
#
loop_
_entity.id
_entity.type
_entity.pdbx_description
1 polymer ?
#
loop_
_entity_poly.entity_id
_entity_poly.type
_entity_poly.pdbx_seq_one_letter_code
_entity_poly.pdbx_strand_id
1 'polypeptide(L)'
;MKKILYFVAAIAATTLITTTGTSCKFAPEQQDGDTVAASEFYPEDTSSAHAKKMAKKTAEQAAIVDSTDIFYIGSGSTKDIIQLVSYPSRRDTFIYSKTLHIKVKGNADINHVVRVDYYLLNGKDSLVKYVEEVKLDAKK
;
A
#
# COMPACT_ATOMS: atom_id res chain seq x y z
N MET A 1 33.63 -46.89 0.95
CA MET A 1 32.64 -45.83 1.20
C MET A 1 31.53 -46.24 2.19
N LYS A 2 31.83 -47.07 3.21
CA LYS A 2 30.81 -47.56 4.16
C LYS A 2 30.69 -46.68 5.43
N LYS A 3 31.78 -46.00 5.81
CA LYS A 3 31.84 -45.13 7.01
C LYS A 3 31.06 -43.82 6.86
N ILE A 4 30.96 -43.29 5.64
CA ILE A 4 30.22 -42.05 5.34
C ILE A 4 28.70 -42.29 5.42
N LEU A 5 28.24 -43.47 5.01
CA LEU A 5 26.83 -43.86 5.07
C LEU A 5 26.28 -43.90 6.52
N TYR A 6 27.08 -44.34 7.49
CA TYR A 6 26.67 -44.35 8.89
C TYR A 6 26.57 -42.95 9.50
N PHE A 7 27.41 -42.00 9.07
CA PHE A 7 27.32 -40.60 9.50
C PHE A 7 26.07 -39.91 8.98
N VAL A 8 25.68 -40.16 7.72
CA VAL A 8 24.44 -39.59 7.15
C VAL A 8 23.19 -40.16 7.84
N ALA A 9 23.19 -41.47 8.17
CA ALA A 9 22.09 -42.09 8.89
C ALA A 9 21.94 -41.53 10.33
N ALA A 10 23.04 -41.22 11.01
CA ALA A 10 23.02 -40.64 12.35
C ALA A 10 22.45 -39.20 12.37
N ILE A 11 22.72 -38.41 11.33
CA ILE A 11 22.20 -37.03 11.20
C ILE A 11 20.71 -37.03 10.83
N ALA A 12 20.25 -38.00 10.03
CA ALA A 12 18.83 -38.16 9.73
C ALA A 12 18.01 -38.63 10.96
N ALA A 13 18.60 -39.43 11.84
CA ALA A 13 17.92 -39.92 13.04
C ALA A 13 17.72 -38.82 14.10
N THR A 14 18.64 -37.87 14.24
CA THR A 14 18.53 -36.79 15.25
C THR A 14 17.55 -35.68 14.84
N THR A 15 17.31 -35.49 13.54
CA THR A 15 16.33 -34.50 13.04
C THR A 15 14.88 -34.97 13.10
N LEU A 16 14.64 -36.30 13.14
CA LEU A 16 13.30 -36.86 13.31
C LEU A 16 12.81 -36.78 14.78
N ILE A 17 13.72 -36.79 15.74
CA ILE A 17 13.39 -36.82 17.18
C ILE A 17 12.99 -35.41 17.69
N THR A 18 13.50 -34.34 17.07
CA THR A 18 13.25 -32.96 17.54
C THR A 18 11.97 -32.32 17.00
N THR A 19 11.30 -32.93 16.01
CA THR A 19 10.10 -32.35 15.37
C THR A 19 8.77 -32.81 15.96
N THR A 20 8.77 -33.74 16.93
CA THR A 20 7.53 -34.28 17.54
C THR A 20 7.23 -33.74 18.95
N GLY A 21 8.05 -32.83 19.47
CA GLY A 21 8.03 -32.44 20.89
C GLY A 21 7.24 -31.18 21.28
N THR A 22 6.69 -30.40 20.35
CA THR A 22 5.99 -29.15 20.69
C THR A 22 4.69 -28.96 19.91
N SER A 23 3.84 -29.99 19.82
CA SER A 23 2.44 -29.73 19.52
C SER A 23 1.79 -29.17 20.79
N CYS A 24 1.40 -27.88 20.79
CA CYS A 24 0.46 -27.35 21.78
C CYS A 24 -0.82 -28.19 21.67
N LYS A 25 -0.98 -29.19 22.55
CA LYS A 25 -2.25 -29.88 22.71
C LYS A 25 -3.20 -28.84 23.30
N PHE A 26 -4.16 -28.39 22.49
CA PHE A 26 -5.24 -27.54 23.00
C PHE A 26 -5.85 -28.23 24.24
N ALA A 27 -6.02 -27.46 25.32
CA ALA A 27 -6.68 -27.96 26.51
C ALA A 27 -8.08 -28.49 26.12
N PRO A 28 -8.53 -29.62 26.68
CA PRO A 28 -9.88 -30.11 26.45
C PRO A 28 -10.89 -29.01 26.77
N GLU A 29 -11.91 -28.86 25.92
CA GLU A 29 -12.96 -27.88 26.15
C GLU A 29 -13.64 -28.16 27.50
N GLN A 30 -13.55 -27.20 28.42
CA GLN A 30 -14.16 -27.29 29.74
C GLN A 30 -15.62 -26.84 29.65
N GLN A 31 -16.54 -27.78 29.91
CA GLN A 31 -17.97 -27.53 29.84
C GLN A 31 -18.49 -27.11 31.22
N ASP A 32 -18.21 -25.85 31.58
CA ASP A 32 -18.72 -25.24 32.81
C ASP A 32 -20.24 -25.03 32.66
N GLY A 33 -21.02 -25.97 33.22
CA GLY A 33 -22.49 -25.90 33.19
C GLY A 33 -23.06 -24.58 33.69
N ASP A 34 -24.30 -24.27 33.31
CA ASP A 34 -25.09 -23.06 33.66
C ASP A 34 -24.34 -21.70 33.60
N THR A 35 -23.24 -21.64 32.86
CA THR A 35 -22.61 -20.39 32.45
C THR A 35 -23.04 -20.09 31.03
N VAL A 36 -23.43 -18.84 30.81
CA VAL A 36 -23.82 -18.36 29.48
C VAL A 36 -22.61 -18.51 28.56
N ALA A 37 -22.80 -19.11 27.38
CA ALA A 37 -21.70 -19.40 26.47
C ALA A 37 -20.91 -18.11 26.17
N ALA A 38 -19.58 -18.15 26.30
CA ALA A 38 -18.73 -16.98 26.06
C ALA A 38 -18.96 -16.35 24.68
N SER A 39 -19.42 -17.14 23.70
CA SER A 39 -19.84 -16.70 22.36
C SER A 39 -20.97 -15.66 22.34
N GLU A 40 -21.83 -15.60 23.37
CA GLU A 40 -22.90 -14.60 23.48
C GLU A 40 -22.37 -13.21 23.88
N PHE A 41 -21.15 -13.16 24.43
CA PHE A 41 -20.49 -11.91 24.84
C PHE A 41 -19.47 -11.40 23.81
N TYR A 42 -19.14 -12.16 22.77
CA TYR A 42 -18.21 -11.71 21.73
C TYR A 42 -18.94 -10.87 20.67
N PRO A 43 -18.42 -9.68 20.31
CA PRO A 43 -18.95 -8.92 19.18
C PRO A 43 -18.80 -9.72 17.89
N GLU A 44 -19.74 -9.52 16.94
CA GLU A 44 -19.69 -10.20 15.63
C GLU A 44 -18.32 -10.02 14.96
N ASP A 45 -17.72 -11.15 14.54
CA ASP A 45 -16.43 -11.14 13.86
C ASP A 45 -16.57 -10.59 12.43
N THR A 46 -16.38 -9.28 12.30
CA THR A 46 -16.43 -8.57 11.02
C THR A 46 -15.12 -8.65 10.23
N SER A 47 -14.10 -9.36 10.73
CA SER A 47 -12.77 -9.42 10.11
C SER A 47 -12.82 -9.96 8.68
N SER A 48 -13.61 -11.00 8.43
CA SER A 48 -13.76 -11.62 7.11
C SER A 48 -14.48 -10.71 6.11
N ALA A 49 -15.50 -9.97 6.55
CA ALA A 49 -16.21 -9.00 5.73
C ALA A 49 -15.33 -7.79 5.41
N HIS A 50 -14.54 -7.31 6.38
CA HIS A 50 -13.56 -6.25 6.18
C HIS A 50 -12.47 -6.70 5.20
N ALA A 51 -11.93 -7.90 5.35
CA ALA A 51 -10.92 -8.46 4.44
C ALA A 51 -11.43 -8.55 3.00
N LYS A 52 -12.66 -9.05 2.80
CA LYS A 52 -13.31 -9.12 1.47
C LYS A 52 -13.50 -7.73 0.85
N LYS A 53 -13.93 -6.74 1.65
CA LYS A 53 -14.09 -5.34 1.19
C LYS A 53 -12.75 -4.72 0.80
N MET A 54 -11.71 -4.95 1.58
CA MET A 54 -10.35 -4.47 1.28
C MET A 54 -9.80 -5.12 0.01
N ALA A 55 -9.93 -6.44 -0.13
CA ALA A 55 -9.48 -7.16 -1.32
C ALA A 55 -10.18 -6.64 -2.60
N LYS A 56 -11.48 -6.37 -2.53
CA LYS A 56 -12.24 -5.78 -3.66
C LYS A 56 -11.72 -4.39 -4.02
N LYS A 57 -11.51 -3.51 -3.04
CA LYS A 57 -10.95 -2.16 -3.27
C LYS A 57 -9.54 -2.22 -3.87
N THR A 58 -8.70 -3.12 -3.38
CA THR A 58 -7.34 -3.31 -3.92
C THR A 58 -7.38 -3.80 -5.36
N ALA A 59 -8.26 -4.74 -5.69
CA ALA A 59 -8.43 -5.23 -7.06
C ALA A 59 -8.92 -4.12 -8.00
N GLU A 60 -9.89 -3.32 -7.56
CA GLU A 60 -10.38 -2.16 -8.31
C GLU A 60 -9.27 -1.11 -8.54
N GLN A 61 -8.44 -0.82 -7.53
CA GLN A 61 -7.29 0.08 -7.67
C GLN A 61 -6.19 -0.46 -8.57
N ALA A 62 -5.96 -1.78 -8.57
CA ALA A 62 -4.97 -2.42 -9.42
C ALA A 62 -5.32 -2.28 -10.92
N ALA A 63 -6.62 -2.23 -11.25
CA ALA A 63 -7.10 -2.06 -12.63
C ALA A 63 -7.01 -0.60 -13.13
N ILE A 64 -6.75 0.37 -12.25
CA ILE A 64 -6.65 1.79 -12.62
C ILE A 64 -5.30 2.07 -13.28
N VAL A 65 -5.37 2.63 -14.49
CA VAL A 65 -4.21 3.16 -15.22
C VAL A 65 -4.06 4.64 -14.90
N ASP A 66 -2.85 5.03 -14.49
CA ASP A 66 -2.54 6.42 -14.16
C ASP A 66 -2.21 7.25 -15.40
N SER A 67 -2.55 8.53 -15.32
CA SER A 67 -2.25 9.55 -16.31
C SER A 67 -0.80 10.02 -16.15
N THR A 68 -0.12 10.29 -17.25
CA THR A 68 1.28 10.76 -17.27
C THR A 68 1.42 12.26 -17.07
N ASP A 69 0.38 13.03 -17.41
CA ASP A 69 0.48 14.49 -17.51
C ASP A 69 -0.30 15.22 -16.41
N ILE A 70 -1.16 14.50 -15.68
CA ILE A 70 -2.12 15.07 -14.73
C ILE A 70 -1.85 14.46 -13.36
N PHE A 71 -1.86 15.31 -12.34
CA PHE A 71 -1.50 14.94 -10.97
C PHE A 71 -2.41 15.65 -9.97
N TYR A 72 -2.51 15.08 -8.77
CA TYR A 72 -3.00 15.81 -7.60
C TYR A 72 -1.85 16.55 -6.92
N ILE A 73 -2.11 17.74 -6.38
CA ILE A 73 -1.16 18.41 -5.47
C ILE A 73 -1.17 17.70 -4.11
N GLY A 74 -0.01 17.18 -3.70
CA GLY A 74 0.18 16.56 -2.38
C GLY A 74 0.30 17.59 -1.25
N SER A 75 0.00 17.15 -0.02
CA SER A 75 0.00 18.01 1.18
C SER A 75 1.40 18.46 1.64
N GLY A 76 2.45 17.77 1.20
CA GLY A 76 3.85 18.14 1.43
C GLY A 76 4.38 19.16 0.41
N SER A 77 3.52 19.72 -0.46
CA SER A 77 3.91 20.83 -1.31
C SER A 77 4.19 22.08 -0.46
N THR A 78 5.33 22.71 -0.68
CA THR A 78 5.73 23.95 -0.01
C THR A 78 5.93 25.08 -1.02
N LYS A 79 6.53 26.20 -0.60
CA LYS A 79 6.87 27.30 -1.50
C LYS A 79 7.91 26.91 -2.55
N ASP A 80 8.87 26.06 -2.19
CA ASP A 80 10.02 25.75 -3.05
C ASP A 80 9.90 24.39 -3.73
N ILE A 81 9.11 23.47 -3.18
CA ILE A 81 8.89 22.13 -3.73
C ILE A 81 7.41 21.89 -3.99
N ILE A 82 7.13 21.10 -5.02
CA ILE A 82 5.80 20.60 -5.33
C ILE A 82 5.79 19.09 -5.20
N GLN A 83 4.85 18.59 -4.41
CA GLN A 83 4.55 17.17 -4.32
C GLN A 83 3.43 16.87 -5.32
N LEU A 84 3.71 16.02 -6.29
CA LEU A 84 2.76 15.56 -7.30
C LEU A 84 2.37 14.12 -6.99
N VAL A 85 1.08 13.86 -6.94
CA VAL A 85 0.52 12.54 -6.64
C VAL A 85 -0.19 12.04 -7.89
N SER A 86 0.06 10.80 -8.27
CA SER A 86 -0.52 10.16 -9.46
C SER A 86 -2.04 10.33 -9.54
N TYR A 87 -2.53 10.66 -10.74
CA TYR A 87 -3.96 10.71 -11.03
C TYR A 87 -4.35 9.54 -11.93
N PRO A 88 -5.46 8.82 -11.68
CA PRO A 88 -6.39 9.01 -10.57
C PRO A 88 -6.06 8.16 -9.33
N SER A 89 -5.09 7.23 -9.39
CA SER A 89 -4.93 6.20 -8.35
C SER A 89 -4.38 6.70 -7.01
N ARG A 90 -3.67 7.84 -7.00
CA ARG A 90 -2.98 8.40 -5.82
C ARG A 90 -2.00 7.45 -5.13
N ARG A 91 -1.39 6.53 -5.89
CA ARG A 91 -0.39 5.58 -5.38
C ARG A 91 1.01 6.17 -5.35
N ASP A 92 1.46 6.65 -6.51
CA ASP A 92 2.79 7.19 -6.68
C ASP A 92 2.85 8.67 -6.33
N THR A 93 3.97 9.07 -5.75
CA THR A 93 4.25 10.46 -5.38
C THR A 93 5.62 10.86 -5.94
N PHE A 94 5.66 12.02 -6.58
CA PHE A 94 6.86 12.64 -7.12
C PHE A 94 7.09 13.97 -6.41
N ILE A 95 8.35 14.34 -6.20
CA ILE A 95 8.72 15.62 -5.60
C ILE A 95 9.63 16.34 -6.58
N TYR A 96 9.23 17.55 -6.95
CA TYR A 96 10.00 18.41 -7.83
C TYR A 96 10.24 19.77 -7.17
N SER A 97 11.36 20.39 -7.49
CA SER A 97 11.59 21.80 -7.12
C SER A 97 10.85 22.72 -8.07
N LYS A 98 10.31 23.83 -7.56
CA LYS A 98 9.66 24.86 -8.34
C LYS A 98 10.70 25.84 -8.86
N THR A 99 10.43 26.46 -9.99
CA THR A 99 11.19 27.62 -10.42
C THR A 99 10.88 28.84 -9.55
N LEU A 100 11.85 29.76 -9.44
CA LEU A 100 11.68 31.02 -8.69
C LEU A 100 10.43 31.81 -9.11
N HIS A 101 10.09 31.77 -10.40
CA HIS A 101 8.94 32.46 -10.99
C HIS A 101 8.00 31.46 -11.66
N ILE A 102 7.45 30.55 -10.85
CA ILE A 102 6.42 29.61 -11.29
C ILE A 102 5.17 30.37 -11.74
N LYS A 103 4.63 29.99 -12.89
CA LYS A 103 3.34 30.50 -13.37
C LYS A 103 2.24 29.50 -12.98
N VAL A 104 1.15 30.01 -12.41
CA VAL A 104 0.00 29.20 -12.01
C VAL A 104 -1.24 29.74 -12.71
N LYS A 105 -2.05 28.85 -13.29
CA LYS A 105 -3.36 29.18 -13.88
C LYS A 105 -4.45 28.37 -13.21
N GLY A 106 -5.42 29.06 -12.63
CA GLY A 106 -6.47 28.43 -11.81
C GLY A 106 -5.99 28.18 -10.38
N ASN A 107 -6.54 27.15 -9.74
CA ASN A 107 -6.17 26.74 -8.39
C ASN A 107 -5.14 25.59 -8.38
N ALA A 108 -4.04 25.80 -7.64
CA ALA A 108 -2.99 24.81 -7.41
C ALA A 108 -2.80 24.48 -5.92
N ASP A 109 -3.87 24.62 -5.12
CA ASP A 109 -3.91 24.22 -3.72
C ASP A 109 -3.88 22.69 -3.57
N ILE A 110 -3.66 22.24 -2.34
CA ILE A 110 -3.59 20.83 -1.98
C ILE A 110 -4.86 20.09 -2.41
N ASN A 111 -4.68 18.88 -2.96
CA ASN A 111 -5.71 18.00 -3.51
C ASN A 111 -6.39 18.46 -4.81
N HIS A 112 -6.00 19.60 -5.39
CA HIS A 112 -6.47 19.99 -6.72
C HIS A 112 -5.76 19.18 -7.81
N VAL A 113 -6.48 18.95 -8.92
CA VAL A 113 -5.98 18.25 -10.10
C VAL A 113 -5.32 19.27 -11.02
N VAL A 114 -4.07 19.03 -11.35
CA VAL A 114 -3.25 19.95 -12.14
C VAL A 114 -2.50 19.25 -13.25
N ARG A 115 -2.24 19.98 -14.32
CA ARG A 115 -1.26 19.66 -15.36
C ARG A 115 0.01 20.47 -15.10
N VAL A 116 1.17 19.84 -15.26
CA VAL A 116 2.46 20.42 -14.88
C VAL A 116 3.40 20.42 -16.07
N ASP A 117 4.00 21.58 -16.36
CA ASP A 117 5.08 21.68 -17.34
C ASP A 117 6.43 21.83 -16.64
N TYR A 118 7.42 21.11 -17.15
CA TYR A 118 8.77 21.08 -16.61
C TYR A 118 9.74 21.91 -17.46
N TYR A 119 10.77 22.45 -16.80
CA TYR A 119 12.01 22.82 -17.46
C TYR A 119 12.88 21.58 -17.61
N LEU A 120 13.28 21.34 -18.85
CA LEU A 120 14.23 20.30 -19.22
C LEU A 120 15.64 20.85 -19.06
N LEU A 121 16.40 20.32 -18.10
CA LEU A 121 17.83 20.53 -18.01
C LEU A 121 18.51 19.25 -18.50
N ASN A 122 19.35 19.36 -19.53
CA ASN A 122 20.05 18.20 -20.14
C ASN A 122 19.11 17.06 -20.57
N GLY A 123 17.89 17.40 -21.02
CA GLY A 123 16.91 16.44 -21.48
C GLY A 123 16.15 15.70 -20.37
N LYS A 124 16.26 16.14 -19.11
CA LYS A 124 15.50 15.58 -17.97
C LYS A 124 14.64 16.63 -17.29
N ASP A 125 13.46 16.23 -16.85
CA ASP A 125 12.53 17.05 -16.08
C ASP A 125 13.16 17.39 -14.72
N SER A 126 13.54 18.66 -14.57
CA SER A 126 14.31 19.11 -13.40
C SER A 126 13.51 20.03 -12.50
N LEU A 127 12.77 20.98 -13.07
CA LEU A 127 12.09 22.04 -12.31
C LEU A 127 10.70 22.29 -12.86
N VAL A 128 9.74 22.58 -11.98
CA VAL A 128 8.38 22.94 -12.40
C VAL A 128 8.32 24.41 -12.83
N LYS A 129 7.93 24.63 -14.08
CA LYS A 129 7.77 25.93 -14.71
C LYS A 129 6.35 26.47 -14.57
N TYR A 130 5.38 25.62 -14.83
CA TYR A 130 3.99 26.00 -15.01
C TYR A 130 3.06 24.95 -14.41
N VAL A 131 1.97 25.43 -13.81
CA VAL A 131 0.91 24.58 -13.25
C VAL A 131 -0.43 25.14 -13.71
N GLU A 132 -1.24 24.28 -14.32
CA GLU A 132 -2.60 24.60 -14.76
C GLU A 132 -3.60 23.70 -14.06
N GLU A 133 -4.65 24.29 -13.49
CA GLU A 133 -5.77 23.55 -12.94
C GLU A 133 -6.57 22.87 -14.05
N VAL A 134 -6.77 21.56 -13.91
CA VAL A 134 -7.61 20.78 -14.82
C VAL A 134 -9.01 20.72 -14.24
N LYS A 135 -9.96 21.38 -14.91
CA LYS A 135 -11.38 21.18 -14.64
C LYS A 135 -11.82 19.88 -15.29
N LEU A 136 -12.13 18.89 -14.46
CA LEU A 136 -12.74 17.66 -14.93
C LEU A 136 -14.20 17.96 -15.22
N ASP A 137 -14.50 18.22 -16.49
CA ASP A 137 -15.88 18.31 -16.94
C ASP A 137 -16.52 16.93 -16.72
N ALA A 138 -17.36 16.83 -15.70
CA ALA A 138 -18.20 15.66 -15.51
C ALA A 138 -19.12 15.57 -16.73
N LYS A 139 -18.74 14.76 -17.72
CA LYS A 139 -19.66 14.36 -18.79
C LYS A 139 -20.85 13.69 -18.10
N LYS A 140 -21.97 14.41 -18.09
CA LYS A 140 -23.30 13.97 -17.67
C LYS A 140 -23.81 12.89 -18.61
#